data_AF-A0A7R8WCD6-F1
#
_entry.id   AF-A0A7R8WCD6-F1
#
_cell.length_a   1.000
_cell.length_b   1.000
_cell.length_c   1.000
_cell.angle_alpha   90.00
_cell.angle_beta   90.00
_cell.angle_gamma   90.00
#
_symmetry.space_group_name_H-M   'P 1'
#
loop_
_entity.id
_entity.type
_entity.pdbx_description
1 polymer ?
#
loop_
_entity_poly.entity_id
_entity_poly.type
_entity_poly.pdbx_seq_one_letter_code
_entity_poly.pdbx_strand_id
1 'polypeptide(L)'
;MQGYSFEVESPARVSSKWRALQSGNRAFVQPMQKFLEGEMKNILRERKILESKRLDLDACKNRLRKARSMSAQQNSKEGVDPVQVIAEAERELSVAQLDFDKQTEIVKLLLEGISSFHATQIRSLNDLVEAQLRYHSQCQRLLEDLVQELNTVHGFHPCASGSNLSVGDLVGGLGIRSTDDDFDSAPIFKGTTVENEDDKEIDLS
;
A
#
# COMPACT_ATOMS: atom_id res chain seq x y z
N MET A 1 56.75 -4.34 -24.36
CA MET A 1 55.82 -3.37 -23.75
C MET A 1 54.42 -3.95 -23.87
N GLN A 2 53.90 -4.53 -22.80
CA GLN A 2 52.54 -5.08 -22.77
C GLN A 2 51.55 -3.91 -22.67
N GLY A 3 50.67 -3.80 -23.67
CA GLY A 3 49.62 -2.81 -23.72
C GLY A 3 48.61 -3.07 -22.60
N TYR A 4 48.47 -2.10 -21.71
CA TYR A 4 47.33 -2.03 -20.80
C TYR A 4 46.11 -1.61 -21.62
N SER A 5 45.27 -2.58 -21.97
CA SER A 5 43.90 -2.31 -22.38
C SER A 5 43.14 -1.87 -21.14
N PHE A 6 43.03 -0.56 -20.95
CA PHE A 6 42.03 0.03 -20.07
C PHE A 6 40.66 -0.25 -20.72
N GLU A 7 40.00 -1.34 -20.32
CA GLU A 7 38.58 -1.54 -20.64
C GLU A 7 37.77 -0.50 -19.88
N VAL A 8 37.68 0.69 -20.46
CA VAL A 8 36.69 1.71 -20.08
C VAL A 8 35.34 1.01 -20.10
N GLU A 9 34.72 0.81 -18.93
CA GLU A 9 33.39 0.23 -18.85
C GLU A 9 32.46 1.03 -19.78
N SER A 10 31.92 0.37 -20.81
CA SER A 10 31.16 1.05 -21.86
C SER A 10 30.04 1.91 -21.24
N PRO A 11 29.90 3.21 -21.62
CA PRO A 11 28.85 4.10 -21.13
C PRO A 11 27.42 3.51 -21.22
N ALA A 12 27.23 2.54 -22.11
CA ALA A 12 26.00 1.79 -22.28
C ALA A 12 25.58 0.97 -21.03
N ARG A 13 26.52 0.47 -20.20
CA ARG A 13 26.21 -0.32 -19.00
C ARG A 13 25.71 0.55 -17.84
N VAL A 14 26.38 1.66 -17.56
CA VAL A 14 25.94 2.64 -16.54
C VAL A 14 24.57 3.24 -16.92
N SER A 15 24.38 3.56 -18.21
CA SER A 15 23.11 4.03 -18.75
C SER A 15 21.98 3.00 -18.63
N SER A 16 22.28 1.70 -18.73
CA SER A 16 21.28 0.64 -18.61
C SER A 16 20.85 0.37 -17.17
N LYS A 17 21.78 0.47 -16.22
CA LYS A 17 21.50 0.29 -14.79
C LYS A 17 20.66 1.44 -14.22
N TRP A 18 21.00 2.68 -14.57
CA TRP A 18 20.18 3.85 -14.24
C TRP A 18 18.78 3.76 -14.87
N ARG A 19 18.67 3.23 -16.10
CA ARG A 19 17.38 2.95 -16.73
C ARG A 19 16.52 1.95 -15.94
N ALA A 20 17.11 0.91 -15.36
CA ALA A 20 16.39 -0.06 -14.54
C ALA A 20 15.84 0.59 -13.24
N LEU A 21 16.65 1.41 -12.57
CA LEU A 21 16.23 2.17 -11.38
C LEU A 21 15.11 3.17 -11.72
N GLN A 22 15.27 3.92 -12.81
CA GLN A 22 14.26 4.84 -13.32
C GLN A 22 12.95 4.12 -13.65
N SER A 23 13.05 2.92 -14.23
CA SER A 23 11.89 2.08 -14.56
C SER A 23 11.15 1.62 -13.31
N GLY A 24 11.86 1.08 -12.30
CA GLY A 24 11.26 0.68 -11.02
C GLY A 24 10.58 1.86 -10.32
N ASN A 25 11.20 3.04 -10.34
CA ASN A 25 10.65 4.24 -9.72
C ASN A 25 9.35 4.67 -10.42
N ARG A 26 9.32 4.62 -11.76
CA ARG A 26 8.10 4.90 -12.55
C ARG A 26 7.01 3.85 -12.30
N ALA A 27 7.37 2.58 -12.20
CA ALA A 27 6.45 1.47 -11.94
C ALA A 27 5.80 1.57 -10.56
N PHE A 28 6.46 2.20 -9.58
CA PHE A 28 5.89 2.41 -8.25
C PHE A 28 5.16 3.76 -8.11
N VAL A 29 5.83 4.88 -8.43
CA VAL A 29 5.34 6.23 -8.10
C VAL A 29 4.16 6.65 -8.97
N GLN A 30 4.19 6.37 -10.27
CA GLN A 30 3.11 6.84 -11.16
C GLN A 30 1.77 6.15 -10.87
N PRO A 31 1.71 4.82 -10.63
CA PRO A 31 0.47 4.18 -10.21
C PRO A 31 -0.05 4.72 -8.86
N MET A 32 0.81 5.02 -7.89
CA MET A 32 0.38 5.65 -6.63
C MET A 32 -0.29 7.00 -6.83
N GLN A 33 0.32 7.87 -7.63
CA GLN A 33 -0.23 9.20 -7.89
C GLN A 33 -1.62 9.10 -8.52
N LYS A 34 -1.76 8.25 -9.55
CA LYS A 34 -3.05 8.00 -10.19
C LYS A 34 -4.10 7.44 -9.23
N PHE A 35 -3.72 6.49 -8.37
CA PHE A 35 -4.60 5.91 -7.38
C PHE A 35 -5.11 6.96 -6.38
N LEU A 36 -4.22 7.78 -5.83
CA LEU A 36 -4.57 8.83 -4.86
C LEU A 36 -5.43 9.93 -5.49
N GLU A 37 -5.17 10.29 -6.75
CA GLU A 37 -5.87 11.37 -7.44
C GLU A 37 -7.23 10.94 -7.99
N GLY A 38 -7.40 9.67 -8.33
CA GLY A 38 -8.61 9.12 -8.92
C GLY A 38 -9.38 8.20 -7.98
N GLU A 39 -8.89 6.97 -7.83
CA GLU A 39 -9.60 5.88 -7.16
C GLU A 39 -9.91 6.21 -5.70
N MET A 40 -8.92 6.67 -4.92
CA MET A 40 -9.12 6.97 -3.50
C MET A 40 -10.19 8.05 -3.28
N LYS A 41 -10.18 9.12 -4.09
CA LYS A 41 -11.23 10.15 -4.02
C LYS A 41 -12.60 9.60 -4.38
N ASN A 42 -12.66 8.69 -5.34
CA ASN A 42 -13.90 8.01 -5.71
C ASN A 42 -14.43 7.15 -4.55
N ILE A 43 -13.58 6.32 -3.94
CA ILE A 43 -13.93 5.50 -2.77
C ILE A 43 -14.52 6.35 -1.65
N LEU A 44 -13.87 7.47 -1.31
CA LEU A 44 -14.36 8.37 -0.27
C LEU A 44 -15.74 8.96 -0.63
N ARG A 45 -15.96 9.30 -1.90
CA ARG A 45 -17.26 9.79 -2.38
C ARG A 45 -18.34 8.72 -2.27
N GLU A 46 -18.09 7.52 -2.77
CA GLU A 46 -19.06 6.42 -2.75
C GLU A 46 -19.39 5.97 -1.32
N ARG A 47 -18.41 6.00 -0.40
CA ARG A 47 -18.66 5.77 1.04
C ARG A 47 -19.58 6.82 1.64
N LYS A 48 -19.42 8.09 1.28
CA LYS A 48 -20.31 9.17 1.74
C LYS A 48 -21.74 8.99 1.20
N ILE A 49 -21.87 8.57 -0.06
CA ILE A 49 -23.18 8.27 -0.65
C ILE A 49 -23.83 7.08 0.08
N LEU A 50 -23.07 6.03 0.38
CA LEU A 50 -23.56 4.88 1.15
C LEU A 50 -24.12 5.28 2.52
N GLU A 51 -23.41 6.16 3.24
CA GLU A 51 -23.90 6.69 4.52
C GLU A 51 -25.21 7.46 4.35
N SER A 52 -25.32 8.31 3.32
CA SER A 52 -26.58 9.01 3.00
C SER A 52 -27.71 8.02 2.71
N LYS A 53 -27.48 6.99 1.88
CA LYS A 53 -28.49 5.97 1.56
C LYS A 53 -28.91 5.16 2.78
N ARG A 54 -27.99 4.89 3.71
CA ARG A 54 -28.30 4.25 5.00
C ARG A 54 -29.25 5.12 5.83
N LEU A 55 -29.02 6.43 5.88
CA LEU A 55 -29.92 7.36 6.57
C LEU A 55 -31.29 7.45 5.90
N ASP A 56 -31.35 7.46 4.56
CA ASP A 56 -32.61 7.44 3.81
C ASP A 56 -33.41 6.16 4.10
N LEU A 57 -32.74 5.01 4.13
CA LEU A 57 -33.36 3.72 4.46
C LEU A 57 -33.91 3.71 5.88
N ASP A 58 -33.17 4.22 6.86
CA ASP A 58 -33.61 4.36 8.25
C ASP A 58 -34.83 5.31 8.35
N ALA A 59 -34.84 6.40 7.58
CA ALA A 59 -35.96 7.31 7.51
C ALA A 59 -37.21 6.63 6.92
N CYS A 60 -37.09 5.87 5.82
CA CYS A 60 -38.20 5.11 5.23
C CYS A 60 -38.77 4.07 6.19
N LYS A 61 -37.90 3.31 6.90
CA LYS A 61 -38.34 2.33 7.92
C LYS A 61 -39.16 3.01 9.03
N ASN A 62 -38.71 4.17 9.48
CA ASN A 62 -39.43 4.96 10.48
C ASN A 62 -40.75 5.52 9.94
N ARG A 63 -40.81 5.96 8.66
CA ARG A 63 -42.06 6.39 8.01
C ARG A 63 -43.07 5.26 7.94
N LEU A 64 -42.66 4.07 7.49
CA LEU A 64 -43.54 2.89 7.43
C LEU A 64 -44.08 2.49 8.81
N ARG A 65 -43.21 2.47 9.83
CA ARG A 65 -43.62 2.18 11.21
C ARG A 65 -44.69 3.17 11.70
N LYS A 66 -44.48 4.48 11.46
CA LYS A 66 -45.44 5.53 11.85
C LYS A 66 -46.76 5.40 11.09
N ALA A 67 -46.73 5.15 9.78
CA ALA A 67 -47.93 4.97 8.97
C ALA A 67 -48.80 3.82 9.51
N ARG A 68 -48.19 2.68 9.86
CA ARG A 68 -48.88 1.53 10.47
C ARG A 68 -49.40 1.82 11.88
N SER A 69 -48.69 2.59 12.69
CA SER A 69 -49.18 2.99 14.02
C SER A 69 -50.38 3.93 13.94
N MET A 70 -50.36 4.89 13.01
CA MET A 70 -51.48 5.83 12.81
C MET A 70 -52.73 5.13 12.26
N SER A 71 -52.59 4.14 11.39
CA SER A 71 -53.73 3.32 10.93
C SER A 71 -54.32 2.47 12.05
N ALA A 72 -53.49 1.94 12.96
CA ALA A 72 -53.94 1.14 14.09
C ALA A 72 -54.69 1.96 15.17
N GLN A 73 -54.39 3.26 15.29
CA GLN A 73 -55.03 4.15 16.27
C GLN A 73 -56.33 4.82 15.76
N GLN A 74 -56.85 4.46 14.58
CA GLN A 74 -58.09 5.04 14.01
C GLN A 74 -58.12 6.58 13.96
N ASN A 75 -56.96 7.25 13.94
CA ASN A 75 -56.85 8.71 13.95
C ASN A 75 -56.70 9.27 12.52
N SER A 76 -57.46 8.70 11.58
CA SER A 76 -57.47 9.14 10.18
C SER A 76 -58.14 10.50 10.09
N LYS A 77 -57.34 11.56 9.99
CA LYS A 77 -57.82 12.87 9.53
C LYS A 77 -58.56 12.71 8.21
N GLU A 78 -59.75 13.28 8.11
CA GLU A 78 -60.63 13.26 6.94
C GLU A 78 -59.87 13.51 5.63
N GLY A 79 -59.96 12.54 4.69
CA GLY A 79 -59.53 12.71 3.30
C GLY A 79 -58.35 11.85 2.83
N VAL A 80 -57.64 11.14 3.71
CA VAL A 80 -56.50 10.28 3.32
C VAL A 80 -56.77 8.81 3.68
N ASP A 81 -56.83 7.94 2.68
CA ASP A 81 -57.01 6.49 2.86
C ASP A 81 -55.75 5.88 3.53
N PRO A 82 -55.87 5.33 4.76
CA PRO A 82 -54.75 4.73 5.49
C PRO A 82 -54.05 3.61 4.71
N VAL A 83 -54.77 2.88 3.87
CA VAL A 83 -54.22 1.78 3.07
C VAL A 83 -53.26 2.32 2.01
N GLN A 84 -53.61 3.44 1.36
CA GLN A 84 -52.78 4.08 0.34
C GLN A 84 -51.48 4.66 0.93
N VAL A 85 -51.55 5.26 2.13
CA VAL A 85 -50.36 5.80 2.81
C VAL A 85 -49.37 4.69 3.18
N ILE A 86 -49.87 3.55 3.65
CA ILE A 86 -49.02 2.40 3.97
C ILE A 86 -48.40 1.84 2.68
N ALA A 87 -49.20 1.64 1.63
CA ALA A 87 -48.70 1.13 0.36
C ALA A 87 -47.61 2.02 -0.24
N GLU A 88 -47.78 3.35 -0.17
CA GLU A 88 -46.75 4.28 -0.64
C GLU A 88 -45.49 4.23 0.23
N ALA A 89 -45.63 4.16 1.57
CA ALA A 89 -44.49 4.02 2.47
C ALA A 89 -43.72 2.69 2.27
N GLU A 90 -44.42 1.60 1.92
CA GLU A 90 -43.80 0.33 1.55
C GLU A 90 -43.04 0.44 0.24
N ARG A 91 -43.62 1.10 -0.77
CA ARG A 91 -42.95 1.36 -2.05
C ARG A 91 -41.67 2.17 -1.86
N GLU A 92 -41.74 3.27 -1.10
CA GLU A 92 -40.57 4.10 -0.77
C GLU A 92 -39.49 3.29 -0.04
N LEU A 93 -39.89 2.42 0.90
CA LEU A 93 -38.95 1.55 1.61
C LEU A 93 -38.26 0.57 0.67
N SER A 94 -39.01 -0.06 -0.26
CA SER A 94 -38.42 -0.96 -1.26
C SER A 94 -37.41 -0.25 -2.15
N VAL A 95 -37.72 0.96 -2.62
CA VAL A 95 -36.79 1.76 -3.43
C VAL A 95 -35.54 2.13 -2.63
N ALA A 96 -35.69 2.60 -1.40
CA ALA A 96 -34.55 2.96 -0.55
C ALA A 96 -33.65 1.75 -0.23
N GLN A 97 -34.25 0.57 -0.03
CA GLN A 97 -33.51 -0.67 0.19
C GLN A 97 -32.70 -1.05 -1.06
N LEU A 98 -33.33 -1.04 -2.24
CA LEU A 98 -32.64 -1.34 -3.50
C LEU A 98 -31.48 -0.37 -3.76
N ASP A 99 -31.66 0.92 -3.48
CA ASP A 99 -30.61 1.93 -3.64
C ASP A 99 -29.45 1.71 -2.67
N PHE A 100 -29.75 1.37 -1.41
CA PHE A 100 -28.72 1.06 -0.42
C PHE A 100 -27.93 -0.20 -0.79
N ASP A 101 -28.62 -1.25 -1.26
CA ASP A 101 -27.98 -2.51 -1.65
C ASP A 101 -27.07 -2.32 -2.86
N LYS A 102 -27.54 -1.59 -3.89
CA LYS A 102 -26.71 -1.20 -5.04
C LYS A 102 -25.48 -0.41 -4.61
N GLN A 103 -25.66 0.58 -3.74
CA GLN A 103 -24.55 1.41 -3.26
C GLN A 103 -23.55 0.60 -2.42
N THR A 104 -24.04 -0.35 -1.63
CA THR A 104 -23.20 -1.28 -0.86
C THR A 104 -22.32 -2.11 -1.79
N GLU A 105 -22.90 -2.61 -2.88
CA GLU A 105 -22.16 -3.40 -3.88
C GLU A 105 -21.10 -2.56 -4.60
N ILE A 106 -21.43 -1.32 -4.98
CA ILE A 106 -20.45 -0.39 -5.56
C ILE A 106 -19.25 -0.21 -4.62
N VAL A 107 -19.49 0.04 -3.32
CA VAL A 107 -18.42 0.22 -2.35
C VAL A 107 -17.61 -1.07 -2.15
N LYS A 108 -18.25 -2.24 -2.10
CA LYS A 108 -17.54 -3.53 -2.01
C LYS A 108 -16.58 -3.74 -3.18
N LEU A 109 -17.05 -3.56 -4.41
CA LEU A 109 -16.23 -3.69 -5.61
C LEU A 109 -15.03 -2.73 -5.60
N LEU A 110 -15.24 -1.49 -5.13
CA LEU A 110 -14.16 -0.53 -4.97
C LEU A 110 -13.12 -0.98 -3.93
N LEU A 111 -13.55 -1.51 -2.79
CA LEU A 111 -12.64 -2.01 -1.73
C LEU A 111 -11.86 -3.27 -2.17
N GLU A 112 -12.47 -4.14 -2.97
CA GLU A 112 -11.77 -5.26 -3.61
C GLU A 112 -10.70 -4.76 -4.60
N GLY A 113 -11.02 -3.71 -5.37
CA GLY A 113 -10.08 -3.03 -6.26
C GLY A 113 -8.84 -2.51 -5.52
N ILE A 114 -9.02 -1.90 -4.34
CA ILE A 114 -7.91 -1.44 -3.48
C ILE A 114 -7.01 -2.62 -3.08
N SER A 115 -7.61 -3.73 -2.65
CA SER A 115 -6.85 -4.90 -2.18
C SER A 115 -5.96 -5.47 -3.30
N SER A 116 -6.47 -5.50 -4.53
CA SER A 116 -5.72 -5.87 -5.74
C SER A 116 -4.59 -4.88 -6.07
N PHE A 117 -4.87 -3.57 -5.97
CA PHE A 117 -3.88 -2.51 -6.17
C PHE A 117 -2.71 -2.63 -5.18
N HIS A 118 -2.99 -2.82 -3.88
CA HIS A 118 -1.96 -2.97 -2.83
C HIS A 118 -1.02 -4.14 -3.11
N ALA A 119 -1.55 -5.29 -3.55
CA ALA A 119 -0.72 -6.44 -3.88
C ALA A 119 0.28 -6.12 -5.01
N THR A 120 -0.14 -5.34 -6.01
CA THR A 120 0.71 -4.92 -7.14
C THR A 120 1.73 -3.87 -6.72
N GLN A 121 1.33 -2.93 -5.87
CA GLN A 121 2.17 -1.91 -5.26
C GLN A 121 3.35 -2.49 -4.48
N ILE A 122 3.08 -3.46 -3.59
CA ILE A 122 4.12 -4.10 -2.77
C ILE A 122 5.15 -4.81 -3.65
N ARG A 123 4.70 -5.50 -4.71
CA ARG A 123 5.62 -6.11 -5.68
C ARG A 123 6.50 -5.07 -6.37
N SER A 124 5.89 -4.00 -6.88
CA SER A 124 6.62 -2.92 -7.58
C SER A 124 7.60 -2.19 -6.65
N LEU A 125 7.28 -2.10 -5.36
CA LEU A 125 8.18 -1.55 -4.35
C LEU A 125 9.39 -2.47 -4.10
N ASN A 126 9.15 -3.79 -3.98
CA ASN A 126 10.23 -4.76 -3.85
C ASN A 126 11.18 -4.71 -5.06
N ASP A 127 10.63 -4.64 -6.28
CA ASP A 127 11.42 -4.52 -7.50
C ASP A 127 12.26 -3.23 -7.53
N LEU A 128 11.70 -2.12 -7.04
CA LEU A 128 12.42 -0.85 -6.90
C LEU A 128 13.56 -0.95 -5.89
N VAL A 129 13.30 -1.51 -4.71
CA VAL A 129 14.33 -1.69 -3.66
C VAL A 129 15.45 -2.59 -4.15
N GLU A 130 15.12 -3.67 -4.86
CA GLU A 130 16.13 -4.55 -5.44
C GLU A 130 16.96 -3.84 -6.52
N ALA A 131 16.33 -3.04 -7.37
CA ALA A 131 17.04 -2.22 -8.36
C ALA A 131 17.98 -1.19 -7.69
N GLN A 132 17.54 -0.58 -6.58
CA GLN A 132 18.37 0.34 -5.78
C GLN A 132 19.59 -0.38 -5.18
N LEU A 133 19.39 -1.55 -4.56
CA LEU A 133 20.46 -2.34 -3.96
C LEU A 133 21.49 -2.75 -5.01
N ARG A 134 21.04 -3.24 -6.16
CA ARG A 134 21.91 -3.59 -7.30
C ARG A 134 22.66 -2.37 -7.83
N TYR A 135 22.05 -1.20 -7.88
CA TYR A 135 22.72 0.02 -8.33
C TYR A 135 23.84 0.44 -7.36
N HIS A 136 23.54 0.51 -6.06
CA HIS A 136 24.50 0.98 -5.05
C HIS A 136 25.67 0.01 -4.84
N SER A 137 25.41 -1.30 -4.78
CA SER A 137 26.48 -2.33 -4.71
C SER A 137 27.46 -2.23 -5.88
N GLN A 138 26.97 -1.84 -7.06
CA GLN A 138 27.82 -1.67 -8.23
C GLN A 138 28.59 -0.35 -8.20
N CYS A 139 28.00 0.73 -7.72
CA CYS A 139 28.73 1.97 -7.48
C CYS A 139 29.88 1.75 -6.48
N GLN A 140 29.66 0.95 -5.44
CA GLN A 140 30.69 0.57 -4.47
C GLN A 140 31.86 -0.14 -5.17
N ARG A 141 31.59 -1.17 -5.98
CA ARG A 141 32.63 -1.87 -6.75
C ARG A 141 33.41 -0.94 -7.68
N LEU A 142 32.72 -0.05 -8.41
CA LEU A 142 33.39 0.91 -9.27
C LEU A 142 34.30 1.88 -8.51
N LEU A 143 33.90 2.28 -7.30
CA LEU A 143 34.74 3.11 -6.43
C LEU A 143 35.95 2.32 -5.90
N GLU A 144 35.77 1.06 -5.51
CA GLU A 144 36.85 0.16 -5.07
C GLU A 144 37.89 -0.07 -6.19
N ASP A 145 37.42 -0.37 -7.40
CA ASP A 145 38.26 -0.57 -8.59
C ASP A 145 39.06 0.71 -8.89
N LEU A 146 38.40 1.87 -8.88
CA LEU A 146 39.04 3.16 -9.13
C LEU A 146 40.11 3.49 -8.07
N VAL A 147 39.83 3.21 -6.79
CA VAL A 147 40.80 3.40 -5.70
C VAL A 147 42.01 2.47 -5.90
N GLN A 148 41.79 1.22 -6.30
CA GLN A 148 42.86 0.28 -6.59
C GLN A 148 43.72 0.76 -7.77
N GLU A 149 43.11 1.18 -8.86
CA GLU A 149 43.81 1.74 -10.03
C GLU A 149 44.67 2.94 -9.65
N LEU A 150 44.13 3.90 -8.90
CA LEU A 150 44.90 5.05 -8.43
C LEU A 150 46.09 4.62 -7.57
N ASN A 151 45.93 3.68 -6.65
CA ASN A 151 47.04 3.16 -5.84
C ASN A 151 48.12 2.47 -6.68
N THR A 152 47.73 1.79 -7.77
CA THR A 152 48.70 1.17 -8.69
C THR A 152 49.44 2.20 -9.55
N VAL A 153 48.77 3.27 -10.01
CA VAL A 153 49.37 4.36 -10.80
C VAL A 153 50.32 5.21 -9.94
N HIS A 154 50.01 5.41 -8.66
CA HIS A 154 50.88 6.11 -7.71
C HIS A 154 51.99 5.21 -7.11
N GLY A 155 52.10 3.95 -7.57
CA GLY A 155 53.04 2.95 -7.09
C GLY A 155 54.34 2.81 -7.90
N PHE A 156 55.05 3.92 -8.18
CA PHE A 156 56.51 3.91 -8.44
C PHE A 156 57.19 5.19 -7.94
N HIS A 157 57.40 5.27 -6.62
CA HIS A 157 58.55 5.94 -5.99
C HIS A 157 58.70 5.42 -4.55
N PRO A 158 59.65 4.53 -4.25
CA PRO A 158 60.02 4.25 -2.87
C PRO A 158 60.93 5.40 -2.40
N CYS A 159 60.37 6.36 -1.67
CA CYS A 159 61.17 7.14 -0.73
C CYS A 159 60.46 7.12 0.62
N ALA A 160 61.17 6.60 1.61
CA ALA A 160 60.70 6.37 2.96
C ALA A 160 60.25 7.68 3.65
N SER A 161 58.99 7.72 4.08
CA SER A 161 58.63 8.12 5.44
C SER A 161 57.13 7.96 5.65
N GLY A 162 56.78 7.20 6.68
CA GLY A 162 55.44 6.70 6.93
C GLY A 162 54.40 7.78 7.20
N SER A 163 53.24 7.57 6.60
CA SER A 163 51.93 7.67 7.26
C SER A 163 50.94 6.97 6.32
N ASN A 164 50.65 5.71 6.60
CA ASN A 164 49.60 4.97 5.91
C ASN A 164 48.26 5.59 6.29
N LEU A 165 47.65 6.36 5.39
CA LEU A 165 46.22 6.65 5.48
C LEU A 165 45.49 5.45 4.87
N SER A 166 44.99 4.58 5.76
CA SER A 166 44.17 3.44 5.39
C SER A 166 42.81 3.96 4.95
N VAL A 167 42.34 3.51 3.78
CA VAL A 167 40.96 3.76 3.31
C VAL A 167 39.92 3.18 4.31
N GLY A 168 40.34 2.30 5.22
CA GLY A 168 39.54 1.84 6.36
C GLY A 168 39.05 2.95 7.31
N ASP A 169 39.72 4.10 7.36
CA ASP A 169 39.38 5.18 8.31
C ASP A 169 38.21 6.06 7.83
N LEU A 170 37.83 6.00 6.55
CA LEU A 170 36.66 6.71 6.00
C LEU A 170 35.38 5.85 6.02
N VAL A 171 35.50 4.52 6.12
CA VAL A 171 34.37 3.59 6.19
C VAL A 171 33.99 3.18 7.61
N GLY A 172 34.76 3.58 8.63
CA GLY A 172 34.50 3.29 10.05
C GLY A 172 33.31 4.04 10.69
N GLY A 173 32.55 4.82 9.94
CA GLY A 173 31.48 5.69 10.48
C GLY A 173 30.06 5.09 10.53
N LEU A 174 29.79 3.98 9.85
CA LEU A 174 28.49 3.31 9.92
C LEU A 174 28.70 1.80 10.01
N GLY A 175 28.64 1.29 11.24
CA GLY A 175 28.73 -0.13 11.52
C GLY A 175 27.61 -0.89 10.84
N ILE A 176 27.94 -1.58 9.74
CA ILE A 176 27.26 -2.80 9.31
C ILE A 176 28.36 -3.83 9.08
N ARG A 177 28.55 -4.69 10.08
CA ARG A 177 29.28 -5.96 9.94
C ARG A 177 28.54 -6.77 8.88
N SER A 178 29.22 -7.09 7.78
CA SER A 178 28.88 -8.30 7.03
C SER A 178 29.28 -9.48 7.90
N THR A 179 28.28 -10.18 8.43
CA THR A 179 28.37 -11.61 8.71
C THR A 179 27.50 -12.28 7.67
N ASP A 180 28.10 -12.63 6.53
CA ASP A 180 27.63 -13.79 5.80
C ASP A 180 28.02 -14.98 6.66
N ASP A 181 27.06 -15.52 7.41
CA ASP A 181 26.97 -16.92 7.84
C ASP A 181 25.62 -17.08 8.59
N ASP A 182 24.83 -18.06 8.17
CA ASP A 182 23.59 -18.58 8.80
C ASP A 182 22.26 -17.81 8.67
N PHE A 183 21.61 -17.95 7.49
CA PHE A 183 20.13 -17.91 7.42
C PHE A 183 19.57 -19.17 6.76
N ASP A 184 19.97 -20.33 7.27
CA ASP A 184 19.21 -21.57 7.15
C ASP A 184 18.83 -22.05 8.56
N SER A 185 17.92 -21.32 9.20
CA SER A 185 17.16 -21.75 10.39
C SER A 185 16.03 -20.78 10.64
N ALA A 186 14.91 -21.00 9.94
CA ALA A 186 13.65 -20.37 10.26
C ALA A 186 13.11 -20.90 11.61
N PRO A 187 12.79 -20.05 12.60
CA PRO A 187 11.70 -20.34 13.50
C PRO A 187 10.41 -19.84 12.85
N ILE A 188 9.54 -20.80 12.50
CA ILE A 188 8.13 -20.58 12.19
C ILE A 188 7.54 -19.68 13.27
N PHE A 189 7.09 -18.49 12.89
CA PHE A 189 6.30 -17.62 13.76
C PHE A 189 5.01 -18.37 14.12
N LYS A 190 5.00 -18.95 15.33
CA LYS A 190 3.77 -19.42 15.97
C LYS A 190 2.89 -18.20 16.19
N GLY A 191 1.71 -18.22 15.58
CA GLY A 191 0.67 -17.24 15.82
C GLY A 191 0.36 -17.16 17.30
N THR A 192 0.39 -15.94 17.83
CA THR A 192 -0.24 -15.63 19.11
C THR A 192 -1.75 -15.67 18.89
N THR A 193 -2.37 -16.72 19.40
CA THR A 193 -3.79 -16.76 19.71
C THR A 193 -4.12 -15.61 20.64
N VAL A 194 -4.94 -14.67 20.16
CA VAL A 194 -5.71 -13.80 21.06
C VAL A 194 -6.89 -14.65 21.51
N GLU A 195 -6.78 -15.20 22.73
CA GLU A 195 -7.90 -15.84 23.40
C GLU A 195 -8.92 -14.76 23.75
N ASN A 196 -10.15 -14.99 23.27
CA ASN A 196 -11.34 -14.28 23.69
C ASN A 196 -11.75 -14.81 25.06
N GLU A 197 -11.79 -13.95 26.07
CA GLU A 197 -12.58 -14.16 27.28
C GLU A 197 -13.33 -12.87 27.57
N ASP A 198 -14.60 -12.82 27.16
CA ASP A 198 -15.64 -12.01 27.81
C ASP A 198 -17.02 -12.46 27.28
N ASP A 199 -17.34 -13.74 27.48
CA ASP A 199 -18.72 -14.21 27.53
C ASP A 199 -19.11 -14.34 29.02
N LYS A 200 -19.71 -13.28 29.57
CA LYS A 200 -20.60 -13.41 30.74
C LYS A 200 -22.04 -13.31 30.27
N GLU A 201 -22.55 -14.50 29.99
CA GLU A 201 -23.91 -14.97 30.24
C GLU A 201 -24.73 -14.03 31.13
N ILE A 202 -25.72 -13.38 30.51
CA ILE A 202 -26.84 -12.73 31.18
C ILE A 202 -27.96 -13.77 31.13
N ASP A 203 -28.11 -14.53 32.22
CA ASP A 203 -29.30 -15.36 32.41
C ASP A 203 -30.46 -14.48 32.92
N LEU A 204 -31.60 -14.65 32.27
CA LEU A 204 -32.89 -14.02 32.54
C LEU A 204 -33.77 -15.05 33.24
N SER A 205 -34.00 -14.86 34.54
CA SER A 205 -35.19 -15.35 35.27
C SER A 205 -35.45 -14.49 36.49
#